data_AF-A0A3D0P2M0-F1
#
_entry.id   AF-A0A3D0P2M0-F1
#
_cell.length_a   1.000
_cell.length_b   1.000
_cell.length_c   1.000
_cell.angle_alpha   90.00
_cell.angle_beta   90.00
_cell.angle_gamma   90.00
#
_symmetry.space_group_name_H-M   'P 1'
#
loop_
_entity.id
_entity.type
_entity.pdbx_description
1 polymer ?
#
loop_
_entity_poly.entity_id
_entity_poly.type
_entity_poly.pdbx_seq_one_letter_code
_entity_poly.pdbx_strand_id
1 'polypeptide(L)'
;MISTSRDTVESPNAFGTISMFIRGTVRNKGTRTINGLEINVAVRNSESQVIKEKRLLAIPEKHASLGPGETITVNLTIDGFKQNDDRADIRWKVTAIRTEQPL
;
A
#
# COMPACT_ATOMS: atom_id res chain seq x y z
N MET A 1 -3.62 5.04 -10.47
CA MET A 1 -2.15 4.95 -10.49
C MET A 1 -1.67 4.85 -9.06
N ILE A 2 -0.73 3.95 -8.75
CA ILE A 2 -0.14 3.81 -7.42
C ILE A 2 1.39 3.90 -7.53
N SER A 3 2.02 4.62 -6.61
CA SER A 3 3.48 4.75 -6.53
C SER A 3 3.95 4.81 -5.08
N THR A 4 5.16 4.30 -4.83
CA THR A 4 5.86 4.38 -3.54
C THR A 4 6.52 5.75 -3.37
N SER A 5 6.42 6.34 -2.17
CA SER A 5 7.12 7.56 -1.77
C SER A 5 8.57 7.25 -1.36
N ARG A 6 9.45 8.24 -1.55
CA ARG A 6 10.83 8.23 -1.03
C ARG A 6 10.90 8.25 0.50
N ASP A 7 9.80 8.59 1.18
CA ASP A 7 9.71 8.55 2.65
C ASP A 7 9.53 7.13 3.22
N THR A 8 9.63 6.11 2.38
CA THR A 8 9.63 4.73 2.84
C THR A 8 10.92 4.49 3.62
N VAL A 9 10.79 4.09 4.89
CA VAL A 9 11.94 3.88 5.79
C VAL A 9 11.89 2.50 6.43
N GLU A 10 13.06 2.00 6.80
CA GLU A 10 13.23 0.74 7.52
C GLU A 10 13.84 1.01 8.90
N SER A 11 13.40 0.30 9.92
CA SER A 11 13.98 0.39 11.26
C SER A 11 13.94 -0.95 11.98
N PRO A 12 14.97 -1.31 12.77
CA PRO A 12 14.82 -2.33 13.78
C PRO A 12 13.65 -2.02 14.72
N ASN A 13 12.95 -3.07 15.17
CA ASN A 13 11.90 -2.99 16.17
C ASN A 13 12.30 -3.72 17.46
N ALA A 14 11.46 -3.59 18.49
CA ALA A 14 11.71 -4.17 19.82
C ALA A 14 11.84 -5.70 19.84
N PHE A 15 11.45 -6.38 18.76
CA PHE A 15 11.50 -7.85 18.65
C PHE A 15 12.74 -8.35 17.90
N GLY A 16 13.71 -7.47 17.63
CA GLY A 16 14.94 -7.84 16.92
C GLY A 16 14.74 -8.11 15.41
N THR A 17 13.62 -7.64 14.86
CA THR A 17 13.32 -7.71 13.41
C THR A 17 13.29 -6.31 12.82
N ILE A 18 13.27 -6.21 11.49
CA ILE A 18 13.08 -4.95 10.77
C ILE A 18 11.59 -4.75 10.49
N SER A 19 11.15 -3.51 10.70
CA SER A 19 9.86 -2.97 10.27
C SER A 19 10.09 -2.02 9.09
N MET A 20 9.30 -2.16 8.04
CA MET A 20 9.26 -1.20 6.93
C MET A 20 8.02 -0.32 7.08
N PHE A 21 8.23 0.98 7.21
CA PHE A 21 7.17 1.98 7.08
C PHE A 21 7.06 2.39 5.62
N ILE A 22 6.00 1.94 4.95
CA ILE A 22 5.79 2.12 3.52
C ILE A 22 4.73 3.19 3.30
N ARG A 23 5.08 4.21 2.51
CA ARG A 23 4.19 5.30 2.10
C ARG A 23 3.96 5.23 0.60
N GLY A 24 2.69 5.21 0.18
CA GLY A 24 2.28 5.23 -1.22
C GLY A 24 1.27 6.33 -1.51
N THR A 25 1.15 6.69 -2.78
CA THR A 25 0.12 7.60 -3.27
C THR A 25 -0.80 6.85 -4.22
N VAL A 26 -2.11 7.03 -4.07
CA VAL A 26 -3.11 6.43 -4.95
C VAL A 26 -3.93 7.53 -5.59
N ARG A 27 -3.90 7.58 -6.93
CA ARG A 27 -4.71 8.50 -7.72
C ARG A 27 -5.83 7.76 -8.44
N ASN A 28 -7.07 8.22 -8.26
CA ASN A 28 -8.21 7.78 -9.07
C ASN A 28 -8.05 8.34 -10.49
N LYS A 29 -7.89 7.45 -11.46
CA LYS A 29 -7.78 7.80 -12.89
C LYS A 29 -9.07 7.50 -13.66
N GLY A 30 -10.08 6.94 -12.99
CA GLY A 30 -11.38 6.65 -13.57
C GLY A 30 -12.31 7.86 -13.50
N THR A 31 -13.54 7.64 -13.95
CA THR A 31 -14.62 8.64 -14.00
C THR A 31 -15.63 8.51 -12.87
N ARG A 32 -15.54 7.45 -12.06
CA ARG A 32 -16.43 7.18 -10.93
C ARG A 32 -15.74 7.49 -9.61
N THR A 33 -16.52 7.98 -8.65
CA THR A 33 -16.11 8.10 -7.24
C THR A 33 -15.90 6.71 -6.65
N ILE A 34 -14.73 6.48 -6.06
CA ILE A 34 -14.38 5.24 -5.36
C ILE A 34 -14.72 5.43 -3.87
N ASN A 35 -15.51 4.53 -3.29
CA ASN A 35 -15.89 4.55 -1.87
C ASN A 35 -15.43 3.30 -1.10
N GLY A 36 -14.56 2.51 -1.74
CA GLY A 36 -13.89 1.36 -1.14
C GLY A 36 -12.73 0.97 -2.03
N LEU A 37 -11.54 0.88 -1.45
CA LEU A 37 -10.34 0.50 -2.17
C LEU A 37 -9.54 -0.48 -1.33
N GLU A 38 -9.40 -1.69 -1.84
CA GLU A 38 -8.57 -2.71 -1.24
C GLU A 38 -7.25 -2.84 -1.97
N ILE A 39 -6.18 -2.85 -1.18
CA ILE A 39 -4.81 -2.84 -1.67
C ILE A 39 -4.03 -3.94 -0.96
N ASN A 40 -3.30 -4.72 -1.74
CA ASN A 40 -2.22 -5.57 -1.25
C ASN A 40 -0.87 -4.92 -1.55
N VAL A 41 -0.01 -4.87 -0.54
CA VAL A 41 1.35 -4.35 -0.65
C VAL A 41 2.32 -5.46 -0.31
N ALA A 42 3.11 -5.89 -1.29
CA ALA A 42 4.09 -6.94 -1.15
C ALA A 42 5.51 -6.36 -1.26
N VAL A 43 6.42 -6.84 -0.43
CA VAL A 43 7.86 -6.63 -0.59
C VAL A 43 8.42 -7.89 -1.25
N ARG A 44 9.24 -7.72 -2.27
CA ARG A 44 9.83 -8.84 -3.03
C ARG A 44 11.34 -8.80 -3.00
N ASN A 45 11.95 -9.97 -3.12
CA ASN A 45 13.38 -10.11 -3.32
C ASN A 45 13.78 -9.89 -4.79
N SER A 46 15.08 -9.98 -5.08
CA SER A 46 15.65 -9.78 -6.41
C SER A 46 15.16 -10.83 -7.43
N GLU A 47 14.64 -11.97 -6.96
CA GLU A 47 14.01 -13.01 -7.77
C GLU A 47 12.49 -12.77 -7.98
N SER A 48 11.98 -11.60 -7.57
CA SER A 48 10.55 -11.25 -7.63
C SER A 48 9.62 -12.12 -6.78
N GLN A 49 10.16 -12.88 -5.82
CA GLN A 49 9.36 -13.66 -4.87
C GLN A 49 8.87 -12.76 -3.74
N VAL A 50 7.61 -12.92 -3.34
CA VAL A 50 7.05 -12.20 -2.19
C VAL A 50 7.66 -12.75 -0.91
N ILE A 51 8.35 -11.88 -0.17
CA ILE A 51 8.92 -12.23 1.14
C ILE A 51 7.98 -11.86 2.28
N LYS A 52 7.22 -10.77 2.13
CA LYS A 52 6.12 -10.36 3.02
C LYS A 52 5.10 -9.51 2.28
N GLU A 53 3.86 -9.54 2.76
CA GLU A 53 2.81 -8.68 2.25
C GLU A 53 1.81 -8.28 3.33
N LYS A 54 1.05 -7.23 3.04
CA LYS A 54 -0.05 -6.76 3.87
C LYS A 54 -1.19 -6.24 3.00
N ARG A 55 -2.40 -6.70 3.30
CA ARG A 55 -3.65 -6.22 2.72
C ARG A 55 -4.26 -5.16 3.61
N LEU A 56 -4.80 -4.10 3.03
CA LEU A 56 -5.50 -3.04 3.73
C LEU A 56 -6.65 -2.45 2.92
N LEU A 57 -7.60 -1.86 3.63
CA LEU A 57 -8.61 -0.99 3.02
C LEU A 57 -8.12 0.46 3.16
N ALA A 58 -7.94 1.14 2.02
CA ALA A 58 -7.40 2.50 1.96
C ALA A 58 -8.49 3.60 2.05
N ILE A 59 -9.73 3.26 1.69
CA ILE A 59 -10.91 4.12 1.84
C ILE A 59 -11.86 3.49 2.89
N PRO A 60 -11.47 3.54 4.17
CA PRO A 60 -12.38 3.73 5.30
C PRO A 60 -11.83 4.70 6.37
N GLU A 61 -12.71 5.32 7.16
CA GLU A 61 -12.45 6.17 8.35
C GLU A 61 -11.66 7.48 8.14
N LYS A 62 -10.60 7.50 7.31
CA LYS A 62 -9.74 8.70 7.09
C LYS A 62 -10.11 9.52 5.86
N HIS A 63 -10.73 8.89 4.86
CA HIS A 63 -11.26 9.52 3.65
C HIS A 63 -12.56 8.80 3.26
N ALA A 64 -13.67 9.52 3.13
CA ALA A 64 -14.98 8.94 2.85
C ALA A 64 -15.10 8.40 1.41
N SER A 65 -14.40 9.03 0.47
CA SER A 65 -14.39 8.65 -0.94
C SER A 65 -13.17 9.25 -1.65
N LEU A 66 -12.97 8.83 -2.90
CA LEU A 66 -11.94 9.31 -3.80
C LEU A 66 -12.55 9.59 -5.18
N GLY A 67 -12.84 10.86 -5.45
CA GLY A 67 -13.40 11.35 -6.70
C GLY A 67 -12.45 11.21 -7.89
N PRO A 68 -12.95 11.40 -9.13
CA PRO A 68 -12.13 11.38 -10.34
C PRO A 68 -10.95 12.36 -10.26
N GLY A 69 -9.73 11.87 -10.49
CA GLY A 69 -8.51 12.68 -10.50
C GLY A 69 -7.89 12.92 -9.13
N GLU A 70 -8.62 12.70 -8.03
CA GLU A 70 -8.15 12.89 -6.66
C GLU A 70 -7.07 11.89 -6.28
N THR A 71 -6.25 12.28 -5.30
CA THR A 71 -5.12 11.48 -4.79
C THR A 71 -5.16 11.39 -3.27
N ILE A 72 -4.95 10.18 -2.74
CA ILE A 72 -4.75 9.94 -1.31
C ILE A 72 -3.35 9.42 -1.03
N THR A 73 -2.90 9.62 0.20
CA THR A 73 -1.72 8.94 0.75
C THR A 73 -2.15 7.70 1.49
N VAL A 74 -1.46 6.59 1.26
CA VAL A 74 -1.65 5.32 1.95
C VAL A 74 -0.37 4.98 2.69
N ASN A 75 -0.49 4.82 4.02
CA ASN A 75 0.63 4.46 4.88
C ASN A 75 0.36 3.09 5.49
N LEU A 76 1.38 2.23 5.53
CA LEU A 76 1.32 0.97 6.26
C LEU A 76 2.69 0.62 6.83
N THR A 77 2.67 -0.19 7.88
CA THR A 77 3.86 -0.88 8.39
C THR A 77 3.76 -2.35 8.05
N ILE A 78 4.84 -2.93 7.52
CA ILE A 78 5.05 -4.38 7.40
C ILE A 78 6.19 -4.76 8.34
N ASP A 79 5.95 -5.69 9.24
CA ASP A 79 6.88 -6.06 10.32
C ASP A 79 7.50 -7.44 10.10
N GLY A 80 8.59 -7.70 10.82
CA GLY A 80 9.15 -9.04 10.98
C GLY A 80 10.13 -9.45 9.89
N PHE A 81 10.71 -8.50 9.15
CA PHE A 81 11.80 -8.77 8.22
C PHE A 81 13.07 -9.14 8.99
N LYS A 82 13.85 -10.08 8.47
CA LYS A 82 15.20 -10.35 8.97
C LYS A 82 16.14 -9.26 8.48
N GLN A 83 17.21 -9.01 9.25
CA GLN A 83 18.22 -8.03 8.87
C GLN A 83 18.83 -8.30 7.48
N ASN A 84 18.98 -9.58 7.11
CA ASN A 84 19.55 -10.04 5.86
C ASN A 84 18.51 -10.46 4.79
N ASP A 85 17.22 -10.19 4.98
CA ASP A 85 16.23 -10.43 3.92
C ASP A 85 16.57 -9.55 2.70
N ASP A 86 16.60 -10.14 1.51
CA ASP A 86 16.71 -9.39 0.26
C ASP A 86 15.38 -8.68 -0.06
N ARG A 87 15.39 -7.34 0.02
CA ARG A 87 14.23 -6.46 -0.16
C ARG A 87 14.46 -5.58 -1.39
N ALA A 88 14.28 -6.15 -2.57
CA ALA A 88 14.60 -5.49 -3.83
C ALA A 88 13.54 -4.49 -4.29
N ASP A 89 12.25 -4.79 -4.10
CA ASP A 89 11.18 -3.86 -4.49
C ASP A 89 9.87 -3.99 -3.68
N ILE A 90 9.01 -2.98 -3.86
CA ILE A 90 7.67 -2.91 -3.26
C ILE A 90 6.62 -2.92 -4.37
N ARG A 91 5.76 -3.92 -4.36
CA ARG A 91 4.67 -4.10 -5.32
C ARG A 91 3.32 -3.78 -4.69
N TRP A 92 2.68 -2.75 -5.24
CA TRP A 92 1.30 -2.39 -4.92
C TRP A 92 0.34 -3.06 -5.89
N LYS A 93 -0.73 -3.68 -5.39
CA LYS A 93 -1.80 -4.27 -6.18
C LYS A 93 -3.15 -3.87 -5.62
N VAL A 94 -3.96 -3.19 -6.43
CA VAL A 94 -5.39 -3.04 -6.12
C VAL A 94 -6.07 -4.38 -6.34
N THR A 95 -6.73 -4.91 -5.32
CA THR A 95 -7.40 -6.23 -5.36
C THR A 95 -8.91 -6.11 -5.49
N ALA A 96 -9.50 -5.01 -4.99
CA ALA A 96 -10.91 -4.71 -5.16
C ALA A 96 -11.16 -3.19 -5.19
N ILE A 97 -12.17 -2.79 -5.95
CA ILE A 97 -12.65 -1.40 -6.04
C ILE A 97 -14.17 -1.44 -5.86
N ARG A 98 -14.68 -0.59 -4.97
CA ARG A 98 -16.10 -0.28 -4.85
C ARG A 98 -16.33 1.16 -5.25
N THR A 99 -17.30 1.39 -6.13
CA THR A 99 -17.72 2.72 -6.56
C THR A 99 -19.11 3.02 -6.03
N GLU A 100 -19.45 4.31 -5.94
CA GLU A 100 -20.84 4.71 -5.75
C GLU A 100 -21.70 4.17 -6.90
N GLN A 101 -22.89 3.66 -6.57
CA GLN A 101 -23.87 3.27 -7.58
C GLN A 101 -24.54 4.54 -8.14
N PRO A 102 -24.71 4.65 -9.46
CA PRO A 102 -25.64 5.63 -10.00
C PRO A 102 -27.04 5.35 -9.45
N LEU A 103 -27.75 6.41 -9.03
CA LEU A 103 -29.18 6.36 -8.74
C LEU A 103 -29.98 6.00 -10.00
#